data_AF-A0A6A5BGY9-F1
#
_entry.id   AF-A0A6A5BGY9-F1
#
_cell.length_a   1.000
_cell.length_b   1.000
_cell.length_c   1.000
_cell.angle_alpha   90.00
_cell.angle_beta   90.00
_cell.angle_gamma   90.00
#
_symmetry.space_group_name_H-M   'P 1'
#
loop_
_entity.id
_entity.type
_entity.pdbx_description
1 polymer ?
#
loop_
_entity_poly.entity_id
_entity_poly.type
_entity_poly.pdbx_seq_one_letter_code
_entity_poly.pdbx_strand_id
1 'polypeptide(L)'
;MYLECNLPIKADTSDSYLSALTHRCNFLRNLGWQGVALNISIDSSNIGQQNQIIQEVFPKIVKYVSDELEQHKIQHNSKISFIAPFRKNSNATSSIYNQDGGKDFKIYTRLTYGSDLHKKIVNMNFEEDLYQNIDIIALDLSLGQHLSADNMITYLSTICSKSSIDLLSFKPPLDITLDTVIRKSKNKLKEAIRRNVCMEFCYGDVVNSKEALSKFGISNWIQFLIALIRNFKTKQLIFSNGSSKMLSTAVMQDVNQLPFIRSPHDVANIVGLFGLSFVVGKSLITTNALHALKHAEMRKAIRGVVKVTELSLDSSKKRSFDQSMEDE
;
A
#
# COMPACT_ATOMS: atom_id res chain seq x y z
N MET A 1 8.33 11.25 7.10
CA MET A 1 8.79 9.92 6.68
C MET A 1 8.59 9.85 5.17
N TYR A 2 9.61 9.53 4.37
CA TYR A 2 9.42 9.20 2.95
C TYR A 2 9.03 7.72 2.82
N LEU A 3 7.89 7.43 2.20
CA LEU A 3 7.33 6.08 2.12
C LEU A 3 6.97 5.70 0.69
N GLU A 4 7.55 4.59 0.20
CA GLU A 4 7.13 3.97 -1.07
C GLU A 4 5.99 2.99 -0.76
N CYS A 5 4.76 3.36 -1.11
CA CYS A 5 3.58 2.56 -0.77
C CYS A 5 3.33 1.38 -1.71
N ASN A 6 4.04 1.28 -2.84
CA ASN A 6 3.74 0.28 -3.87
C ASN A 6 5.01 -0.25 -4.55
N LEU A 7 5.74 -1.13 -3.84
CA LEU A 7 6.83 -1.90 -4.44
C LEU A 7 6.32 -3.27 -4.91
N PRO A 8 6.12 -3.51 -6.21
CA PRO A 8 5.59 -4.79 -6.68
C PRO A 8 6.59 -5.93 -6.42
N ILE A 9 6.10 -7.03 -5.84
CA ILE A 9 6.84 -8.26 -5.54
C ILE A 9 6.07 -9.50 -5.98
N LYS A 10 6.79 -10.59 -6.25
CA LYS A 10 6.23 -11.91 -6.56
C LYS A 10 6.02 -12.69 -5.28
N ALA A 11 5.05 -13.61 -5.29
CA ALA A 11 4.90 -14.63 -4.26
C ALA A 11 5.92 -15.76 -4.47
N ASP A 12 7.21 -15.42 -4.38
CA ASP A 12 8.34 -16.33 -4.57
C ASP A 12 9.21 -16.30 -3.30
N THR A 13 9.66 -17.48 -2.86
CA THR A 13 10.46 -17.66 -1.64
C THR A 13 11.83 -18.29 -1.91
N SER A 14 12.23 -18.40 -3.19
CA SER A 14 13.57 -18.85 -3.55
C SER A 14 14.63 -17.89 -3.02
N ASP A 15 15.76 -18.43 -2.53
CA ASP A 15 16.86 -17.63 -1.97
C ASP A 15 17.37 -16.58 -2.97
N SER A 16 17.44 -16.95 -4.25
CA SER A 16 17.85 -16.02 -5.32
C SER A 16 16.91 -14.81 -5.44
N TYR A 17 15.60 -15.03 -5.28
CA TYR A 17 14.62 -13.96 -5.34
C TYR A 17 14.67 -13.08 -4.08
N LEU A 18 14.77 -13.70 -2.90
CA LEU A 18 14.83 -13.02 -1.62
C LEU A 18 16.09 -12.15 -1.48
N SER A 19 17.25 -12.65 -1.91
CA SER A 19 18.49 -11.88 -1.98
C SER A 19 18.35 -10.66 -2.90
N ALA A 20 17.78 -10.85 -4.09
CA ALA A 20 17.57 -9.75 -5.04
C ALA A 20 16.56 -8.70 -4.52
N LEU A 21 15.50 -9.13 -3.84
CA LEU A 21 14.54 -8.23 -3.18
C LEU A 21 15.19 -7.43 -2.04
N THR A 22 16.09 -8.06 -1.28
CA THR A 22 16.87 -7.41 -0.22
C THR A 22 17.78 -6.32 -0.79
N HIS A 23 18.52 -6.62 -1.87
CA HIS A 23 19.31 -5.62 -2.58
C HIS A 23 18.45 -4.42 -3.03
N ARG A 24 17.23 -4.67 -3.52
CA ARG A 24 16.30 -3.61 -3.94
C ARG A 24 15.83 -2.74 -2.76
N CYS A 25 15.54 -3.34 -1.61
CA CYS A 25 15.18 -2.60 -0.39
C CYS A 25 16.36 -1.77 0.13
N ASN A 26 17.58 -2.33 0.10
CA ASN A 26 18.81 -1.61 0.40
C ASN A 26 19.02 -0.42 -0.56
N PHE A 27 18.77 -0.61 -1.86
CA PHE A 27 18.86 0.46 -2.84
C PHE A 27 17.87 1.60 -2.55
N LEU A 28 16.60 1.28 -2.26
CA LEU A 28 15.60 2.26 -1.82
C LEU A 28 16.04 3.03 -0.57
N ARG A 29 16.57 2.32 0.43
CA ARG A 29 17.13 2.93 1.65
C ARG A 29 18.25 3.92 1.30
N ASN A 30 19.18 3.52 0.44
CA ASN A 30 20.30 4.36 0.01
C ASN A 30 19.85 5.57 -0.82
N LEU A 31 18.72 5.48 -1.53
CA LEU A 31 18.08 6.61 -2.21
C LEU A 31 17.37 7.59 -1.25
N GLY A 32 17.32 7.29 0.05
CA GLY A 32 16.71 8.15 1.08
C GLY A 32 15.26 7.81 1.42
N TRP A 33 14.71 6.69 0.94
CA TRP A 33 13.42 6.19 1.42
C TRP A 33 13.53 5.70 2.86
N GLN A 34 12.50 5.95 3.68
CA GLN A 34 12.48 5.58 5.10
C GLN A 34 11.59 4.37 5.38
N GLY A 35 10.76 3.98 4.42
CA GLY A 35 10.08 2.70 4.44
C GLY A 35 9.51 2.34 3.08
N VAL A 36 9.10 1.09 2.96
CA VAL A 36 8.53 0.54 1.74
C VAL A 36 7.42 -0.46 2.07
N ALA A 37 6.35 -0.43 1.29
CA ALA A 37 5.31 -1.45 1.30
C ALA A 37 5.49 -2.43 0.14
N LEU A 38 5.76 -3.69 0.48
CA LEU A 38 5.92 -4.77 -0.47
C LEU A 38 4.54 -5.24 -0.93
N ASN A 39 4.24 -5.03 -2.21
CA ASN A 39 2.93 -5.25 -2.80
C ASN A 39 2.86 -6.56 -3.57
N ILE A 40 2.02 -7.49 -3.12
CA ILE A 40 1.57 -8.63 -3.95
C ILE A 40 0.20 -8.27 -4.53
N SER A 41 0.11 -8.34 -5.86
CA SER A 41 -1.15 -8.20 -6.57
C SER A 41 -1.76 -9.57 -6.81
N ILE A 42 -3.04 -9.73 -6.48
CA ILE A 42 -3.77 -10.98 -6.66
C ILE A 42 -4.94 -10.76 -7.62
N ASP A 43 -5.03 -11.64 -8.61
CA ASP A 43 -6.18 -11.74 -9.52
C ASP A 43 -7.13 -12.87 -9.09
N SER A 44 -8.38 -12.73 -9.52
CA SER A 44 -9.51 -13.64 -9.36
C SER A 44 -9.27 -15.07 -9.85
N SER A 45 -8.25 -15.27 -10.69
CA SER A 45 -7.82 -16.58 -11.21
C SER A 45 -7.15 -17.47 -10.17
N ASN A 46 -6.58 -16.91 -9.09
CA ASN A 46 -5.72 -17.64 -8.14
C ASN A 46 -6.26 -17.72 -6.70
N ILE A 47 -7.58 -17.81 -6.51
CA ILE A 47 -8.22 -17.73 -5.18
C ILE A 47 -7.71 -18.79 -4.20
N GLY A 48 -7.53 -20.03 -4.65
CA GLY A 48 -7.05 -21.12 -3.78
C GLY A 48 -5.64 -20.90 -3.22
N GLN A 49 -4.78 -20.19 -3.94
CA GLN A 49 -3.40 -19.93 -3.51
C GLN A 49 -3.30 -18.73 -2.55
N GLN A 50 -4.36 -17.94 -2.37
CA GLN A 50 -4.33 -16.70 -1.60
C GLN A 50 -3.99 -16.91 -0.13
N ASN A 51 -4.64 -17.88 0.53
CA ASN A 51 -4.36 -18.19 1.93
C ASN A 51 -2.90 -18.57 2.14
N GLN A 52 -2.36 -19.40 1.25
CA GLN A 52 -0.96 -19.78 1.31
C GLN A 52 -0.05 -18.57 1.14
N ILE A 53 -0.33 -17.70 0.17
CA ILE A 53 0.46 -16.49 -0.07
C ILE A 53 0.43 -15.56 1.16
N ILE A 54 -0.74 -15.33 1.73
CA ILE A 54 -0.93 -14.40 2.84
C ILE A 54 -0.36 -14.94 4.15
N GLN A 55 -0.64 -16.21 4.47
CA GLN A 55 -0.27 -16.77 5.78
C GLN A 55 1.15 -17.34 5.81
N GLU A 56 1.67 -17.82 4.67
CA GLU A 56 2.99 -18.45 4.63
C GLU A 56 4.04 -17.59 3.92
N VAL A 57 3.72 -17.07 2.73
CA VAL A 57 4.72 -16.43 1.86
C VAL A 57 5.07 -15.03 2.36
N PHE A 58 4.08 -14.18 2.64
CA PHE A 58 4.31 -12.81 3.10
C PHE A 58 5.16 -12.72 4.37
N PRO A 59 4.85 -13.45 5.46
CA PRO A 59 5.64 -13.40 6.68
C PRO A 59 7.08 -13.87 6.46
N LYS A 60 7.29 -14.91 5.63
CA LYS A 60 8.63 -15.41 5.29
C LYS A 60 9.44 -14.36 4.54
N ILE A 61 8.86 -13.73 3.51
CA ILE A 61 9.53 -12.68 2.73
C ILE A 61 9.89 -11.49 3.64
N VAL A 62 8.94 -10.98 4.42
CA VAL A 62 9.19 -9.81 5.27
C VAL A 62 10.23 -10.09 6.33
N LYS A 63 10.15 -11.26 6.98
CA LYS A 63 11.14 -11.67 7.99
C LYS A 63 12.53 -11.75 7.39
N TYR A 64 12.69 -12.49 6.28
CA TYR A 64 13.99 -12.64 5.62
C TYR A 64 14.60 -11.30 5.24
N VAL A 65 13.84 -10.44 4.55
CA VAL A 65 14.35 -9.14 4.11
C VAL A 65 14.70 -8.25 5.32
N SER A 66 13.90 -8.29 6.39
CA SER A 66 14.18 -7.50 7.59
C SER A 66 15.46 -7.97 8.30
N ASP A 67 15.59 -9.28 8.51
CA ASP A 67 16.75 -9.90 9.16
C ASP A 67 18.05 -9.58 8.40
N GLU A 68 18.04 -9.71 7.07
CA GLU A 68 19.20 -9.39 6.21
C GLU A 68 19.55 -7.89 6.24
N LEU A 69 18.55 -7.01 6.21
CA LEU A 69 18.78 -5.56 6.30
C LEU A 69 19.39 -5.15 7.64
N GLU A 70 19.02 -5.85 8.73
CA GLU A 70 19.61 -5.65 10.06
C GLU A 70 21.05 -6.18 10.13
N GLN A 71 21.33 -7.36 9.59
CA GLN A 71 22.70 -7.88 9.52
C GLN A 71 23.63 -6.94 8.75
N HIS A 72 23.17 -6.39 7.63
CA HIS A 72 23.93 -5.38 6.88
C HIS A 72 24.18 -4.08 7.66
N LYS A 73 23.26 -3.66 8.55
CA LYS A 73 23.52 -2.53 9.46
C LYS A 73 24.65 -2.87 10.44
N ILE A 74 24.65 -4.08 11.00
CA ILE A 74 25.64 -4.53 11.99
C ILE A 74 27.04 -4.63 11.36
N GLN A 75 27.15 -5.13 10.13
CA GLN A 75 28.42 -5.29 9.44
C GLN A 75 29.06 -3.94 9.03
N HIS A 76 28.25 -2.93 8.71
CA HIS A 76 28.76 -1.63 8.27
C HIS A 76 28.89 -0.58 9.39
N ASN A 77 28.32 -0.79 10.57
CA ASN A 77 28.46 0.10 11.73
C ASN A 77 28.81 -0.69 13.01
N SER A 78 30.11 -0.76 13.32
CA SER A 78 30.56 -1.03 14.69
C SER A 78 30.11 0.13 15.60
N LYS A 79 29.31 -0.22 16.62
CA LYS A 79 28.63 0.62 17.63
C LYS A 79 27.37 1.35 17.13
N ILE A 80 26.20 0.93 17.63
CA ILE A 80 25.35 1.70 18.57
C ILE A 80 24.01 0.98 18.85
N SER A 81 23.50 1.28 20.04
CA SER A 81 22.45 0.73 20.90
C SER A 81 21.03 0.53 20.35
N PHE A 82 20.39 -0.53 20.86
CA PHE A 82 18.94 -0.76 20.87
C PHE A 82 18.20 0.28 21.74
N ILE A 83 17.06 0.78 21.26
CA ILE A 83 16.10 1.54 22.09
C ILE A 83 14.68 1.03 21.85
N ALA A 84 14.05 0.56 22.92
CA ALA A 84 12.61 0.36 23.09
C ALA A 84 11.91 1.70 23.48
N PRO A 85 10.57 1.79 23.51
CA PRO A 85 9.81 2.90 22.95
C PRO A 85 9.69 4.18 23.80
N PHE A 86 9.51 5.29 23.07
CA PHE A 86 8.86 6.56 23.45
C PHE A 86 9.20 7.21 24.81
N ARG A 87 10.02 8.28 24.76
CA ARG A 87 9.84 9.47 25.63
C ARG A 87 10.11 10.76 24.87
N LYS A 88 9.24 11.74 25.13
CA LYS A 88 9.32 13.15 24.70
C LYS A 88 10.51 13.84 25.40
N ASN A 89 11.28 14.67 24.70
CA ASN A 89 11.19 16.13 24.84
C ASN A 89 12.17 16.93 23.97
N SER A 90 11.64 18.12 23.66
CA SER A 90 12.12 19.41 23.13
C SER A 90 13.61 19.80 23.04
N ASN A 91 13.85 20.54 21.94
CA ASN A 91 14.69 21.73 21.73
C ASN A 91 16.22 21.61 21.70
N ALA A 92 16.80 21.75 20.49
CA ALA A 92 17.81 22.76 20.17
C ALA A 92 18.12 22.77 18.66
N THR A 93 18.25 23.97 18.11
CA THR A 93 18.63 24.32 16.75
C THR A 93 20.13 24.25 16.50
N SER A 94 20.47 24.06 15.22
CA SER A 94 21.79 24.22 14.55
C SER A 94 22.81 23.08 14.61
N SER A 95 22.77 22.22 13.57
CA SER A 95 23.95 21.88 12.75
C SER A 95 23.48 21.17 11.48
N ILE A 96 23.66 21.82 10.34
CA ILE A 96 23.36 21.32 8.99
C ILE A 96 24.50 20.37 8.60
N TYR A 97 24.17 19.15 8.15
CA TYR A 97 25.06 18.05 7.73
C TYR A 97 25.69 17.14 8.79
N ASN A 98 24.95 16.77 9.84
CA ASN A 98 25.13 15.47 10.51
C ASN A 98 23.77 15.02 11.08
N GLN A 99 22.92 14.42 10.24
CA GLN A 99 21.72 13.69 10.67
C GLN A 99 21.88 12.19 10.38
N ASP A 100 22.93 11.59 10.93
CA ASP A 100 22.96 10.16 11.28
C ASP A 100 22.07 9.88 12.50
N GLY A 101 20.85 10.42 12.49
CA GLY A 101 19.75 9.88 13.27
C GLY A 101 19.15 8.76 12.44
N GLY A 102 19.86 7.62 12.38
CA GLY A 102 19.51 6.46 11.57
C GLY A 102 18.07 6.02 11.80
N LYS A 103 17.15 6.53 10.99
CA LYS A 103 15.75 6.13 11.05
C LYS A 103 15.67 4.74 10.46
N ASP A 104 15.20 3.79 11.27
CA ASP A 104 15.00 2.42 10.83
C ASP A 104 14.18 2.40 9.55
N PHE A 105 14.74 1.74 8.53
CA PHE A 105 14.04 1.47 7.28
C PHE A 105 12.94 0.46 7.56
N LYS A 106 11.68 0.86 7.39
CA LYS A 106 10.52 0.03 7.72
C LYS A 106 9.98 -0.71 6.51
N ILE A 107 9.66 -1.98 6.70
CA ILE A 107 8.99 -2.81 5.69
C ILE A 107 7.55 -3.03 6.11
N TYR A 108 6.63 -2.84 5.18
CA TYR A 108 5.20 -3.07 5.35
C TYR A 108 4.71 -4.11 4.36
N THR A 109 3.71 -4.89 4.76
CA THR A 109 2.99 -5.81 3.87
C THR A 109 1.86 -5.08 3.16
N ARG A 110 1.75 -5.25 1.85
CA ARG A 110 0.63 -4.73 1.09
C ARG A 110 0.02 -5.79 0.20
N LEU A 111 -1.29 -5.89 0.26
CA LEU A 111 -2.07 -6.69 -0.68
C LEU A 111 -2.84 -5.76 -1.61
N THR A 112 -2.74 -6.00 -2.92
CA THR A 112 -3.59 -5.37 -3.92
C THR A 112 -4.43 -6.43 -4.61
N TYR A 113 -5.73 -6.19 -4.75
CA TYR A 113 -6.58 -7.08 -5.53
C TYR A 113 -7.48 -6.31 -6.49
N GLY A 114 -7.97 -7.06 -7.48
CA GLY A 114 -8.84 -6.56 -8.52
C GLY A 114 -10.32 -6.49 -8.17
N SER A 115 -11.09 -5.89 -9.07
CA SER A 115 -12.51 -5.63 -8.87
C SER A 115 -13.36 -6.88 -8.66
N ASP A 116 -13.06 -7.90 -9.46
CA ASP A 116 -13.81 -9.15 -9.50
C ASP A 116 -13.55 -9.98 -8.26
N LEU A 117 -12.32 -9.96 -7.78
CA LEU A 117 -11.92 -10.64 -6.55
C LEU A 117 -12.54 -9.97 -5.32
N HIS A 118 -12.60 -8.63 -5.27
CA HIS A 118 -13.23 -7.95 -4.14
C HIS A 118 -14.69 -8.36 -3.93
N LYS A 119 -15.48 -8.51 -5.02
CA LYS A 119 -16.87 -8.96 -4.94
C LYS A 119 -16.96 -10.34 -4.26
N LYS A 120 -16.02 -11.23 -4.59
CA LYS A 120 -15.93 -12.56 -3.97
C LYS A 120 -15.52 -12.48 -2.51
N ILE A 121 -14.49 -11.68 -2.18
CA ILE A 121 -14.01 -11.48 -0.79
C ILE A 121 -15.13 -10.98 0.12
N VAL A 122 -15.88 -9.96 -0.32
CA VAL A 122 -17.00 -9.39 0.45
C VAL A 122 -18.10 -10.43 0.68
N ASN A 123 -18.38 -11.28 -0.32
CA ASN A 123 -19.41 -12.31 -0.20
C ASN A 123 -18.98 -13.53 0.63
N MET A 124 -17.69 -13.79 0.76
CA MET A 124 -17.13 -14.98 1.42
C MET A 124 -16.83 -14.76 2.92
N ASN A 125 -17.09 -13.57 3.47
CA ASN A 125 -16.67 -13.18 4.84
C ASN A 125 -15.18 -13.43 5.13
N PHE A 126 -14.36 -13.48 4.08
CA PHE A 126 -12.93 -13.80 4.15
C PHE A 126 -12.08 -12.63 4.68
N GLU A 127 -12.75 -11.53 5.05
CA GLU A 127 -12.12 -10.27 5.41
C GLU A 127 -11.38 -10.35 6.74
N GLU A 128 -11.79 -11.19 7.69
CA GLU A 128 -11.31 -11.05 9.07
C GLU A 128 -9.85 -11.48 9.26
N ASP A 129 -9.50 -12.69 8.82
CA ASP A 129 -8.14 -13.22 8.97
C ASP A 129 -7.15 -12.57 8.01
N LEU A 130 -7.61 -12.26 6.80
CA LEU A 130 -6.80 -11.60 5.78
C LEU A 130 -6.37 -10.20 6.23
N TYR A 131 -7.30 -9.43 6.79
CA TYR A 131 -7.08 -8.01 7.06
C TYR A 131 -6.25 -7.78 8.32
N GLN A 132 -6.18 -8.73 9.25
CA GLN A 132 -5.34 -8.63 10.45
C GLN A 132 -3.85 -8.73 10.11
N ASN A 133 -3.49 -9.61 9.18
CA ASN A 133 -2.10 -9.91 8.86
C ASN A 133 -1.46 -8.94 7.87
N ILE A 134 -2.26 -8.23 7.07
CA ILE A 134 -1.77 -7.32 6.03
C ILE A 134 -1.83 -5.86 6.48
N ASP A 135 -0.70 -5.15 6.44
CA ASP A 135 -0.60 -3.74 6.83
C ASP A 135 -1.47 -2.87 5.95
N ILE A 136 -1.33 -2.95 4.63
CA ILE A 136 -2.06 -2.09 3.69
C ILE A 136 -2.90 -2.93 2.74
N ILE A 137 -4.19 -2.59 2.63
CA ILE A 137 -5.08 -3.20 1.65
C ILE A 137 -5.42 -2.18 0.59
N ALA A 138 -5.06 -2.50 -0.65
CA ALA A 138 -5.35 -1.71 -1.81
C ALA A 138 -6.33 -2.43 -2.74
N LEU A 139 -7.19 -1.66 -3.37
CA LEU A 139 -7.98 -2.11 -4.49
C LEU A 139 -7.46 -1.43 -5.75
N ASP A 140 -7.09 -2.20 -6.76
CA ASP A 140 -6.70 -1.68 -8.07
C ASP A 140 -7.87 -1.86 -9.04
N LEU A 141 -8.40 -0.73 -9.51
CA LEU A 141 -9.53 -0.72 -10.46
C LEU A 141 -9.13 -1.17 -11.87
N SER A 142 -7.83 -1.24 -12.17
CA SER A 142 -7.33 -1.74 -13.45
C SER A 142 -7.15 -3.26 -13.46
N LEU A 143 -7.10 -3.90 -12.29
CA LEU A 143 -7.06 -5.36 -12.17
C LEU A 143 -8.50 -5.88 -12.22
N GLY A 144 -8.98 -6.24 -13.40
CA GLY A 144 -10.34 -6.76 -13.60
C GLY A 144 -10.70 -6.76 -15.08
N GLN A 145 -11.65 -7.61 -15.48
CA GLN A 145 -12.12 -7.63 -16.87
C GLN A 145 -12.61 -6.24 -17.29
N HIS A 146 -12.43 -5.85 -18.56
CA HIS A 146 -12.80 -4.55 -19.14
C HIS A 146 -14.12 -4.00 -18.58
N LEU A 147 -14.03 -3.22 -17.50
CA LEU A 147 -15.20 -2.65 -16.87
C LEU A 147 -15.64 -1.48 -17.75
N SER A 148 -16.87 -1.56 -18.26
CA SER A 148 -17.54 -0.37 -18.79
C SER A 148 -17.55 0.74 -17.72
N ALA A 149 -17.64 2.00 -18.15
CA ALA A 149 -17.68 3.13 -17.23
C ALA A 149 -18.79 2.98 -16.16
N ASP A 150 -19.96 2.47 -16.55
CA ASP A 150 -21.10 2.27 -15.65
C ASP A 150 -20.87 1.12 -14.64
N ASN A 151 -20.16 0.07 -15.05
CA ASN A 151 -19.74 -0.99 -14.15
C ASN A 151 -18.73 -0.48 -13.11
N MET A 152 -17.76 0.35 -13.52
CA MET A 152 -16.84 0.99 -12.58
C MET A 152 -17.56 1.89 -11.57
N ILE A 153 -18.53 2.70 -12.01
CA ILE A 153 -19.30 3.59 -11.13
C ILE A 153 -20.09 2.79 -10.08
N THR A 154 -20.80 1.75 -10.55
CA THR A 154 -21.58 0.87 -9.67
C THR A 154 -20.67 0.19 -8.65
N TYR A 155 -19.52 -0.30 -9.13
CA TYR A 155 -18.55 -0.98 -8.31
C TYR A 155 -17.92 -0.03 -7.26
N LEU A 156 -17.52 1.18 -7.66
CA LEU A 156 -17.08 2.24 -6.74
C LEU A 156 -18.13 2.52 -5.66
N SER A 157 -19.42 2.55 -6.00
CA SER A 157 -20.49 2.74 -5.02
C SER A 157 -20.49 1.64 -3.95
N THR A 158 -20.27 0.38 -4.33
CA THR A 158 -20.22 -0.75 -3.38
C THR A 158 -19.00 -0.67 -2.47
N ILE A 159 -17.81 -0.40 -3.04
CA ILE A 159 -16.56 -0.29 -2.28
C ILE A 159 -16.64 0.85 -1.28
N CYS A 160 -16.97 2.05 -1.78
CA CYS A 160 -16.95 3.27 -0.97
C CYS A 160 -17.93 3.19 0.21
N SER A 161 -18.98 2.35 0.13
CA SER A 161 -19.96 2.20 1.20
C SER A 161 -19.65 1.08 2.20
N LYS A 162 -19.02 -0.03 1.78
CA LYS A 162 -18.95 -1.25 2.62
C LYS A 162 -17.56 -1.85 2.81
N SER A 163 -16.57 -1.51 1.99
CA SER A 163 -15.28 -2.20 2.06
C SER A 163 -14.35 -1.66 3.14
N SER A 164 -13.47 -2.51 3.66
CA SER A 164 -12.41 -2.14 4.62
C SER A 164 -11.07 -1.89 3.92
N ILE A 165 -11.08 -1.26 2.74
CA ILE A 165 -9.84 -0.94 2.02
C ILE A 165 -9.18 0.31 2.58
N ASP A 166 -7.86 0.38 2.44
CA ASP A 166 -7.06 1.56 2.83
C ASP A 166 -6.77 2.46 1.63
N LEU A 167 -6.47 1.83 0.48
CA LEU A 167 -6.08 2.49 -0.75
C LEU A 167 -7.01 2.12 -1.90
N LEU A 168 -7.33 3.11 -2.73
CA LEU A 168 -7.94 2.92 -4.04
C LEU A 168 -6.91 3.33 -5.11
N SER A 169 -6.32 2.34 -5.75
CA SER A 169 -5.29 2.51 -6.76
C SER A 169 -5.91 2.69 -8.14
N PHE A 170 -5.40 3.71 -8.83
CA PHE A 170 -5.78 3.99 -10.21
C PHE A 170 -4.58 3.82 -11.12
N LYS A 171 -4.73 2.97 -12.12
CA LYS A 171 -3.92 2.98 -13.32
C LYS A 171 -4.84 3.42 -14.46
N PRO A 172 -4.62 4.60 -15.06
CA PRO A 172 -5.47 5.04 -16.13
C PRO A 172 -5.32 4.10 -17.32
N PRO A 173 -6.42 3.51 -17.82
CA PRO A 173 -6.40 2.85 -19.10
C PRO A 173 -6.22 3.92 -20.20
N LEU A 174 -5.53 3.55 -21.28
CA LEU A 174 -5.32 4.43 -22.43
C LEU A 174 -6.64 4.83 -23.13
N ASP A 175 -7.71 4.05 -22.93
CA ASP A 175 -8.92 4.11 -23.79
C ASP A 175 -10.22 4.55 -23.09
N ILE A 176 -10.23 4.77 -21.76
CA ILE A 176 -11.45 5.21 -21.04
C ILE A 176 -11.29 6.66 -20.60
N THR A 177 -12.32 7.48 -20.83
CA THR A 177 -12.44 8.81 -20.19
C THR A 177 -12.73 8.63 -18.69
N LEU A 178 -11.67 8.30 -17.93
CA LEU A 178 -11.66 8.14 -16.47
C LEU A 178 -12.20 9.40 -15.76
N ASP A 179 -12.10 10.55 -16.42
CA ASP A 179 -12.79 11.78 -16.03
C ASP A 179 -14.32 11.63 -15.93
N THR A 180 -14.96 10.95 -16.88
CA THR A 180 -16.39 10.63 -16.83
C THR A 180 -16.72 9.77 -15.62
N VAL A 181 -15.89 8.76 -15.33
CA VAL A 181 -16.05 7.87 -14.17
C VAL A 181 -15.92 8.67 -12.87
N ILE A 182 -14.91 9.53 -12.75
CA ILE A 182 -14.72 10.40 -11.58
C ILE A 182 -15.92 11.35 -11.42
N ARG A 183 -16.33 12.03 -12.50
CA ARG A 183 -17.44 12.99 -12.46
C ARG A 183 -18.75 12.32 -12.03
N LYS A 184 -19.08 11.18 -12.63
CA LYS A 184 -20.29 10.41 -12.30
C LYS A 184 -20.20 9.78 -10.90
N SER A 185 -19.00 9.39 -10.44
CA SER A 185 -18.78 8.77 -9.12
C SER A 185 -18.47 9.77 -8.01
N LYS A 186 -18.54 11.08 -8.26
CA LYS A 186 -18.06 12.13 -7.34
C LYS A 186 -18.58 11.98 -5.92
N ASN A 187 -19.88 11.73 -5.76
CA ASN A 187 -20.50 11.57 -4.44
C ASN A 187 -20.03 10.29 -3.74
N LYS A 188 -19.78 9.21 -4.49
CA LYS A 188 -19.29 7.94 -3.95
C LYS A 188 -17.83 8.05 -3.50
N LEU A 189 -17.00 8.67 -4.32
CA LEU A 189 -15.59 8.91 -4.00
C LEU A 189 -15.44 9.90 -2.82
N LYS A 190 -16.34 10.89 -2.69
CA LYS A 190 -16.43 11.71 -1.47
C LYS A 190 -16.72 10.87 -0.23
N GLU A 191 -17.57 9.85 -0.33
CA GLU A 191 -17.86 8.96 0.80
C GLU A 191 -16.62 8.13 1.19
N ALA A 192 -15.90 7.56 0.23
CA ALA A 192 -14.62 6.90 0.49
C ALA A 192 -13.64 7.83 1.22
N ILE A 193 -13.59 9.10 0.83
CA ILE A 193 -12.74 10.10 1.47
C ILE A 193 -13.17 10.42 2.90
N ARG A 194 -14.48 10.50 3.17
CA ARG A 194 -14.99 10.66 4.54
C ARG A 194 -14.61 9.48 5.42
N ARG A 195 -14.51 8.29 4.81
CA ARG A 195 -14.03 7.06 5.44
C ARG A 195 -12.50 6.95 5.46
N ASN A 196 -11.77 8.01 5.11
CA ASN A 196 -10.30 8.08 5.10
C ASN A 196 -9.58 7.14 4.11
N VAL A 197 -10.29 6.61 3.12
CA VAL A 197 -9.67 5.85 2.03
C VAL A 197 -8.83 6.78 1.18
N CYS A 198 -7.55 6.46 1.03
CA CYS A 198 -6.64 7.27 0.20
C CYS A 198 -6.66 6.79 -1.25
N MET A 199 -6.60 7.74 -2.18
CA MET A 199 -6.48 7.49 -3.60
C MET A 199 -5.00 7.37 -3.95
N GLU A 200 -4.61 6.33 -4.68
CA GLU A 200 -3.23 6.12 -5.09
C GLU A 200 -3.09 6.33 -6.60
N PHE A 201 -2.12 7.17 -6.96
CA PHE A 201 -1.66 7.35 -8.33
C PHE A 201 -0.30 6.65 -8.49
N CYS A 202 -0.25 5.70 -9.43
CA CYS A 202 0.96 4.92 -9.71
C CYS A 202 1.74 5.55 -10.87
N TYR A 203 2.91 6.14 -10.59
CA TYR A 203 3.70 6.84 -11.62
C TYR A 203 4.57 5.89 -12.45
N GLY A 204 4.81 4.67 -11.98
CA GLY A 204 5.71 3.70 -12.60
C GLY A 204 5.35 3.42 -14.05
N ASP A 205 4.07 3.27 -14.36
CA ASP A 205 3.64 3.04 -15.75
C ASP A 205 3.79 4.30 -16.63
N VAL A 206 3.67 5.51 -16.04
CA VAL A 206 3.90 6.79 -16.75
C VAL A 206 5.33 6.90 -17.26
N VAL A 207 6.29 6.59 -16.40
CA VAL A 207 7.71 6.78 -16.70
C VAL A 207 8.28 5.67 -17.60
N ASN A 208 7.56 4.55 -17.75
CA ASN A 208 8.09 3.33 -18.35
C ASN A 208 7.43 2.90 -19.66
N SER A 209 6.19 3.29 -19.92
CA SER A 209 5.50 2.95 -21.16
C SER A 209 5.78 4.01 -22.22
N LYS A 210 6.28 3.58 -23.38
CA LYS A 210 6.44 4.46 -24.54
C LYS A 210 5.07 5.05 -24.96
N GLU A 211 4.01 4.26 -24.79
CA GLU A 211 2.63 4.69 -25.03
C GLU A 211 2.19 5.76 -24.00
N ALA A 212 2.52 5.59 -22.72
CA ALA A 212 2.23 6.58 -21.69
C ALA A 212 3.02 7.88 -21.88
N LEU A 213 4.25 7.80 -22.38
CA LEU A 213 5.10 8.95 -22.73
C LEU A 213 4.71 9.59 -24.08
N SER A 214 3.81 8.97 -24.85
CA SER A 214 3.25 9.64 -26.03
C SER A 214 2.49 10.91 -25.60
N LYS A 215 2.41 11.88 -26.50
CA LYS A 215 1.69 13.15 -26.24
C LYS A 215 0.24 12.92 -25.76
N PHE A 216 -0.42 11.89 -26.29
CA PHE A 216 -1.77 11.51 -25.89
C PHE A 216 -1.81 10.84 -24.51
N GLY A 217 -0.85 9.94 -24.23
CA GLY A 217 -0.71 9.30 -22.93
C GLY A 217 -0.56 10.32 -21.81
N ILE A 218 0.48 11.18 -21.89
CA ILE A 218 0.76 12.19 -20.85
C ILE A 218 -0.45 13.11 -20.63
N SER A 219 -1.12 13.55 -21.69
CA SER A 219 -2.33 14.38 -21.59
C SER A 219 -3.44 13.69 -20.78
N ASN A 220 -3.71 12.41 -21.04
CA ASN A 220 -4.73 11.66 -20.31
C ASN A 220 -4.37 11.51 -18.83
N TRP A 221 -3.10 11.24 -18.52
CA TRP A 221 -2.60 11.18 -17.14
C TRP A 221 -2.73 12.52 -16.40
N ILE A 222 -2.38 13.63 -17.06
CA ILE A 222 -2.55 14.99 -16.51
C ILE A 222 -4.02 15.29 -16.24
N GLN A 223 -4.89 15.06 -17.22
CA GLN A 223 -6.33 15.31 -17.06
C GLN A 223 -6.92 14.49 -15.91
N PHE A 224 -6.52 13.23 -15.79
CA PHE A 224 -6.95 12.36 -14.71
C PHE A 224 -6.50 12.86 -13.34
N LEU A 225 -5.21 13.19 -13.19
CA LEU A 225 -4.68 13.71 -11.93
C LEU A 225 -5.33 15.04 -11.54
N ILE A 226 -5.55 15.94 -12.51
CA ILE A 226 -6.29 17.18 -12.30
C ILE A 226 -7.72 16.89 -11.85
N ALA A 227 -8.39 15.91 -12.46
CA ALA A 227 -9.75 15.52 -12.07
C ALA A 227 -9.79 14.98 -10.64
N LEU A 228 -8.82 14.16 -10.22
CA LEU A 228 -8.69 13.73 -8.83
C LEU A 228 -8.50 14.92 -7.88
N ILE A 229 -7.56 15.81 -8.18
CA ILE A 229 -7.23 16.95 -7.32
C ILE A 229 -8.40 17.92 -7.20
N ARG A 230 -9.09 18.23 -8.30
CA ARG A 230 -10.28 19.10 -8.30
C ARG A 230 -11.40 18.54 -7.44
N ASN A 231 -11.62 17.22 -7.48
CA ASN A 231 -12.74 16.61 -6.78
C ASN A 231 -12.44 16.25 -5.32
N PHE A 232 -11.18 15.90 -5.01
CA PHE A 232 -10.80 15.26 -3.75
C PHE A 232 -9.78 16.05 -2.94
N LYS A 233 -9.24 17.13 -3.52
CA LYS A 233 -8.10 17.87 -2.99
C LYS A 233 -6.87 16.96 -2.90
N THR A 234 -5.75 17.51 -2.47
CA THR A 234 -4.48 16.77 -2.37
C THR A 234 -4.34 15.96 -1.09
N LYS A 235 -5.26 16.07 -0.11
CA LYS A 235 -5.06 15.53 1.26
C LYS A 235 -5.06 14.01 1.36
N GLN A 236 -5.78 13.32 0.47
CA GLN A 236 -5.91 11.86 0.49
C GLN A 236 -5.43 11.27 -0.83
N LEU A 237 -4.48 11.93 -1.49
CA LEU A 237 -3.83 11.42 -2.68
C LEU A 237 -2.42 10.96 -2.31
N ILE A 238 -2.04 9.78 -2.78
CA ILE A 238 -0.71 9.20 -2.61
C ILE A 238 -0.09 9.00 -3.98
N PHE A 239 1.22 9.15 -4.03
CA PHE A 239 2.02 8.91 -5.23
C PHE A 239 2.95 7.74 -4.94
N SER A 240 2.95 6.73 -5.79
CA SER A 240 3.74 5.51 -5.59
C SER A 240 4.20 4.94 -6.92
N ASN A 241 5.16 4.02 -6.90
CA ASN A 241 5.67 3.45 -8.14
C ASN A 241 4.59 2.62 -8.85
N GLY A 242 4.16 1.51 -8.26
CA GLY A 242 3.05 0.69 -8.78
C GLY A 242 3.20 0.18 -10.21
N SER A 243 4.43 0.14 -10.74
CA SER A 243 4.73 -0.34 -12.09
C SER A 243 4.13 -1.73 -12.34
N SER A 244 3.35 -1.88 -13.41
CA SER A 244 2.76 -3.14 -13.85
C SER A 244 3.80 -4.22 -14.19
N LYS A 245 4.97 -3.79 -14.68
CA LYS A 245 6.10 -4.69 -14.96
C LYS A 245 6.70 -5.19 -13.64
N MET A 246 6.33 -6.42 -13.27
CA MET A 246 7.10 -7.20 -12.32
C MET A 246 8.48 -7.43 -12.91
N LEU A 247 9.53 -6.99 -12.20
CA LEU A 247 10.89 -7.29 -12.62
C LEU A 247 11.10 -8.81 -12.54
N SER A 248 11.46 -9.42 -13.66
CA SER A 248 11.89 -10.81 -13.65
C SER A 248 13.23 -10.92 -12.93
N THR A 249 13.55 -12.10 -12.40
CA THR A 249 14.84 -12.37 -11.74
C THR A 249 16.04 -12.07 -12.65
N ALA A 250 15.89 -12.26 -13.96
CA ALA A 250 16.90 -11.89 -14.96
C ALA A 250 17.18 -10.38 -15.02
N VAL A 251 16.16 -9.55 -14.77
CA VAL A 251 16.27 -8.08 -14.74
C VAL A 251 16.96 -7.60 -13.46
N MET A 252 17.05 -8.44 -12.43
CA MET A 252 17.66 -8.08 -11.13
C MET A 252 19.18 -8.21 -11.12
N GLN A 253 19.77 -8.92 -12.07
CA GLN A 253 21.23 -9.06 -12.21
C GLN A 253 21.88 -7.91 -13.00
N ASP A 254 21.12 -7.25 -13.85
CA ASP A 254 21.59 -6.09 -14.60
C ASP A 254 21.21 -4.81 -13.84
N VAL A 255 22.19 -4.20 -13.16
CA VAL A 255 22.02 -2.97 -12.39
C VAL A 255 21.43 -1.84 -13.25
N ASN A 256 21.63 -1.90 -14.58
CA ASN A 256 21.07 -0.94 -15.54
C ASN A 256 19.56 -1.14 -15.79
N GLN A 257 18.97 -2.24 -15.30
CA GLN A 257 17.55 -2.56 -15.40
C GLN A 257 16.78 -2.43 -14.06
N LEU A 258 17.38 -1.72 -13.10
CA LEU A 258 16.69 -1.05 -11.98
C LEU A 258 16.06 0.33 -12.29
N PRO A 259 15.91 0.86 -13.54
CA PRO A 259 15.64 2.26 -13.83
C PRO A 259 14.20 2.68 -13.50
N PHE A 260 13.47 1.89 -12.74
CA PHE A 260 12.07 2.11 -12.39
C PHE A 260 11.91 2.69 -10.98
N ILE A 261 12.97 2.62 -10.16
CA ILE A 261 12.97 3.20 -8.82
C ILE A 261 13.63 4.57 -8.88
N ARG A 262 13.03 5.54 -8.19
CA ARG A 262 13.49 6.93 -8.14
C ARG A 262 13.69 7.35 -6.68
N SER A 263 14.54 8.34 -6.45
CA SER A 263 14.67 8.92 -5.11
C SER A 263 13.36 9.62 -4.71
N PRO A 264 13.07 9.79 -3.41
CA PRO A 264 11.88 10.51 -2.97
C PRO A 264 11.82 11.95 -3.53
N HIS A 265 12.98 12.59 -3.73
CA HIS A 265 13.07 13.93 -4.29
C HIS A 265 12.69 13.95 -5.77
N ASP A 266 13.16 12.97 -6.55
CA ASP A 266 12.79 12.83 -7.96
C ASP A 266 11.30 12.53 -8.09
N VAL A 267 10.75 11.66 -7.24
CA VAL A 267 9.31 11.38 -7.23
C VAL A 267 8.50 12.64 -6.90
N ALA A 268 8.95 13.44 -5.93
CA ALA A 268 8.34 14.72 -5.63
C ALA A 268 8.52 15.78 -6.74
N ASN A 269 9.51 15.62 -7.63
CA ASN A 269 9.68 16.46 -8.82
C ASN A 269 8.84 15.98 -10.01
N ILE A 270 8.63 14.66 -10.15
CA ILE A 270 7.79 14.07 -11.21
C ILE A 270 6.37 14.63 -11.17
N VAL A 271 5.86 14.98 -9.98
CA VAL A 271 4.52 15.59 -9.91
C VAL A 271 4.43 16.95 -10.62
N GLY A 272 5.58 17.62 -10.81
CA GLY A 272 5.70 18.87 -11.56
C GLY A 272 5.34 18.71 -13.04
N LEU A 273 5.49 17.51 -13.61
CA LEU A 273 5.02 17.18 -14.97
C LEU A 273 3.49 17.33 -15.09
N PHE A 274 2.78 17.29 -13.97
CA PHE A 274 1.32 17.46 -13.92
C PHE A 274 0.90 18.82 -13.36
N GLY A 275 1.82 19.79 -13.28
CA GLY A 275 1.54 21.15 -12.82
C GLY A 275 1.40 21.29 -11.30
N LEU A 276 1.87 20.31 -10.52
CA LEU A 276 1.87 20.39 -9.06
C LEU A 276 3.19 20.91 -8.53
N SER A 277 3.15 21.67 -7.42
CA SER A 277 4.38 22.14 -6.79
C SER A 277 5.12 21.01 -6.09
N PHE A 278 6.44 21.17 -5.95
CA PHE A 278 7.30 20.22 -5.21
C PHE A 278 6.79 19.98 -3.77
N VAL A 279 6.26 21.02 -3.11
CA VAL A 279 5.69 20.91 -1.75
C VAL A 279 4.50 19.95 -1.72
N VAL A 280 3.62 20.02 -2.73
CA VAL A 280 2.51 19.09 -2.89
C VAL A 280 3.05 17.68 -3.14
N GLY A 281 3.98 17.52 -4.09
CA GLY A 281 4.60 16.23 -4.40
C GLY A 281 5.22 15.55 -3.18
N LYS A 282 5.99 16.31 -2.39
CA LYS A 282 6.54 15.86 -1.12
C LYS A 282 5.44 15.41 -0.16
N SER A 283 4.32 16.13 -0.06
CA SER A 283 3.19 15.74 0.80
C SER A 283 2.57 14.40 0.38
N LEU A 284 2.47 14.12 -0.93
CA LEU A 284 1.87 12.88 -1.44
C LEU A 284 2.65 11.63 -1.01
N ILE A 285 3.99 11.72 -0.94
CA ILE A 285 4.89 10.61 -0.56
C ILE A 285 5.33 10.65 0.91
N THR A 286 4.85 11.62 1.69
CA THR A 286 5.17 11.76 3.12
C THR A 286 3.92 11.78 3.98
N THR A 287 3.32 12.96 4.19
CA THR A 287 2.17 13.16 5.08
C THR A 287 0.98 12.30 4.68
N ASN A 288 0.67 12.23 3.39
CA ASN A 288 -0.50 11.49 2.90
C ASN A 288 -0.25 9.98 2.92
N ALA A 289 0.96 9.56 2.54
CA ALA A 289 1.39 8.17 2.65
C ALA A 289 1.32 7.68 4.11
N LEU A 290 1.75 8.52 5.06
CA LEU A 290 1.61 8.24 6.50
C LEU A 290 0.15 8.24 6.96
N HIS A 291 -0.72 9.06 6.37
CA HIS A 291 -2.15 9.05 6.66
C HIS A 291 -2.78 7.71 6.27
N ALA A 292 -2.44 7.17 5.09
CA ALA A 292 -2.90 5.83 4.69
C ALA A 292 -2.39 4.74 5.64
N LEU A 293 -1.12 4.79 6.06
CA LEU A 293 -0.60 3.84 7.07
C LEU A 293 -1.40 3.90 8.38
N LYS A 294 -1.68 5.11 8.88
CA LYS A 294 -2.48 5.28 10.10
C LYS A 294 -3.90 4.74 9.93
N HIS A 295 -4.49 4.92 8.75
CA HIS A 295 -5.80 4.34 8.44
C HIS A 295 -5.77 2.81 8.49
N ALA A 296 -4.76 2.21 7.87
CA ALA A 296 -4.46 0.78 7.94
C ALA A 296 -4.29 0.27 9.37
N GLU A 297 -3.52 0.98 10.21
CA GLU A 297 -3.34 0.67 11.63
C GLU A 297 -4.68 0.71 12.39
N MET A 298 -5.49 1.74 12.16
CA MET A 298 -6.82 1.86 12.79
C MET A 298 -7.75 0.72 12.37
N ARG A 299 -7.73 0.32 11.09
CA ARG A 299 -8.50 -0.83 10.58
C ARG A 299 -8.14 -2.11 11.34
N LYS A 300 -6.85 -2.36 11.59
CA LYS A 300 -6.39 -3.50 12.40
C LYS A 300 -6.85 -3.38 13.86
N ALA A 301 -6.70 -2.19 14.46
CA ALA A 301 -7.01 -1.95 15.87
C ALA A 301 -8.51 -2.08 16.18
N ILE A 302 -9.40 -1.49 15.37
CA ILE A 302 -10.85 -1.55 15.57
C ILE A 302 -11.34 -2.99 15.59
N ARG A 303 -10.84 -3.83 14.67
CA ARG A 303 -11.17 -5.25 14.64
C ARG A 303 -10.58 -6.03 15.83
N GLY A 304 -9.38 -5.65 16.28
CA GLY A 304 -8.80 -6.20 17.52
C GLY A 304 -9.68 -5.95 18.75
N VAL A 305 -10.24 -4.74 18.89
CA VAL A 305 -11.14 -4.39 20.01
C VAL A 305 -12.45 -5.17 19.95
N VAL A 306 -13.05 -5.33 18.77
CA VAL A 306 -14.28 -6.13 18.60
C VAL A 306 -14.04 -7.59 19.00
N LYS A 307 -12.94 -8.20 18.55
CA LYS A 307 -12.58 -9.59 18.87
C LYS A 307 -12.37 -9.84 20.37
N VAL A 308 -11.72 -8.91 21.07
CA VAL A 308 -11.54 -9.00 22.54
C VAL A 308 -12.89 -8.95 23.26
N THR A 309 -13.84 -8.16 22.75
CA THR A 309 -15.17 -8.02 23.34
C THR A 309 -16.01 -9.28 23.17
N GLU A 310 -15.98 -9.94 22.01
CA GLU A 310 -16.67 -11.21 21.76
C GLU A 310 -16.18 -12.35 22.67
N LEU A 311 -14.85 -12.49 22.82
CA LEU A 311 -14.25 -13.50 23.70
C LEU A 311 -14.61 -13.28 25.19
N SER A 312 -14.80 -12.03 25.59
CA SER A 312 -15.22 -11.69 26.97
C SER A 312 -16.70 -11.98 27.25
N LEU A 313 -17.54 -12.00 26.21
CA LEU A 313 -18.98 -12.29 26.33
C LEU A 313 -19.25 -13.80 26.35
N ASP A 314 -18.52 -14.60 25.56
CA ASP A 314 -18.69 -16.06 25.50
C ASP A 314 -18.16 -16.81 26.73
N SER A 315 -17.22 -16.23 27.46
CA SER A 315 -16.64 -16.84 28.67
C SER A 315 -17.55 -16.78 29.91
N SER A 316 -18.71 -16.13 29.82
CA SER A 316 -19.61 -15.90 30.97
C SER A 316 -20.99 -16.56 30.86
N LYS A 317 -21.31 -17.28 29.77
CA LYS A 317 -22.67 -17.82 29.54
C LYS A 317 -22.84 -19.33 29.41
N LYS A 318 -21.81 -20.15 29.72
CA LYS A 318 -21.93 -21.63 29.69
C LYS A 318 -21.73 -22.36 31.02
N ARG A 319 -21.72 -21.65 32.15
CA ARG A 319 -21.70 -22.28 33.48
C ARG A 319 -22.75 -21.63 34.39
N SER A 320 -24.01 -22.06 34.27
CA SER A 320 -24.99 -22.11 35.37
C SER A 320 -26.43 -22.28 34.84
N PHE A 321 -26.78 -23.39 34.20
CA PHE A 321 -28.21 -23.73 34.06
C PHE A 321 -28.56 -25.23 34.13
N ASP A 322 -27.60 -26.13 34.39
CA ASP A 322 -27.85 -27.59 34.44
C ASP A 322 -27.46 -28.27 35.77
N GLN A 323 -27.37 -27.53 36.89
CA GLN A 323 -27.08 -28.16 38.20
C GLN A 323 -27.95 -27.59 39.34
N SER A 324 -29.26 -27.55 39.15
CA SER A 324 -30.19 -27.38 40.27
C SER A 324 -31.57 -28.01 40.01
N MET A 325 -31.61 -29.27 39.56
CA MET A 325 -32.78 -30.16 39.68
C MET A 325 -32.30 -31.61 39.60
N GLU A 326 -31.61 -32.08 40.64
CA GLU A 326 -31.48 -33.51 40.96
C GLU A 326 -30.78 -33.58 42.33
N ASP A 327 -31.58 -33.34 43.37
CA ASP A 327 -31.38 -33.86 44.73
C ASP A 327 -32.81 -34.10 45.29
N GLU A 328 -33.40 -35.21 44.84
CA GLU A 328 -34.37 -36.03 45.58
C GLU A 328 -33.78 -37.44 45.75
#